data_AF-A0A974SB10-F1
#
_entry.id   AF-A0A974SB10-F1
#
_cell.length_a   1.000
_cell.length_b   1.000
_cell.length_c   1.000
_cell.angle_alpha   90.00
_cell.angle_beta   90.00
_cell.angle_gamma   90.00
#
_symmetry.space_group_name_H-M   'P 1'
#
loop_
_entity.id
_entity.type
_entity.pdbx_description
1 polymer ?
#
loop_
_entity_poly.entity_id
_entity_poly.type
_entity_poly.pdbx_seq_one_letter_code
_entity_poly.pdbx_strand_id
1 'polypeptide(L)'
;MTFRSGVARYTCAGAGVVLTPETLWTRRRMTILYNSPDRSALPAEQVRARTPSAPNGDYSAFVRRTTCDASDHFSFQGLANGAWFVITVAKPVGGEGPDMAIMRRVEIRAGKPVAIEL
;
A
#
# COMPACT_ATOMS: atom_id res chain seq x y z
N MET A 1 8.04 9.78 3.43
CA MET A 1 8.31 8.35 3.15
C MET A 1 9.13 8.21 1.88
N THR A 2 10.41 7.88 2.01
CA THR A 2 11.28 7.67 0.84
C THR A 2 11.61 6.19 0.74
N PHE A 3 11.02 5.50 -0.25
CA PHE A 3 11.37 4.10 -0.54
C PHE A 3 12.64 4.05 -1.38
N ARG A 4 13.57 3.15 -1.06
CA ARG A 4 14.78 2.89 -1.85
C ARG A 4 14.79 1.44 -2.32
N SER A 5 14.78 1.24 -3.64
CA SER A 5 15.04 -0.07 -4.26
C SER A 5 16.36 0.01 -5.01
N GLY A 6 17.42 -0.58 -4.45
CA GLY A 6 18.77 -0.42 -4.98
C GLY A 6 19.22 1.06 -4.95
N VAL A 7 19.55 1.61 -6.12
CA VAL A 7 20.05 3.00 -6.29
C VAL A 7 18.92 4.01 -6.54
N ALA A 8 17.72 3.55 -6.91
CA ALA A 8 16.59 4.41 -7.28
C ALA A 8 15.80 4.88 -6.06
N ARG A 9 15.55 6.19 -6.00
CA ARG A 9 14.69 6.81 -4.98
C ARG A 9 13.27 6.87 -5.50
N TYR A 10 12.32 6.59 -4.63
CA TYR A 10 10.89 6.63 -4.93
C TYR A 10 10.15 7.58 -4.00
N THR A 11 9.14 8.26 -4.54
CA THR A 11 8.27 9.22 -3.86
C THR A 11 6.82 8.79 -4.01
N CYS A 12 6.01 8.98 -2.97
CA CYS A 12 4.55 8.84 -3.08
C CYS A 12 3.84 10.16 -3.32
N ALA A 13 4.55 11.28 -3.47
CA ALA A 13 3.94 12.59 -3.61
C ALA A 13 2.87 12.64 -4.70
N GLY A 14 1.67 13.06 -4.32
CA GLY A 14 0.48 13.12 -5.18
C GLY A 14 -0.16 11.76 -5.49
N ALA A 15 0.41 10.65 -5.05
CA ALA A 15 -0.15 9.33 -5.23
C ALA A 15 -1.26 9.03 -4.20
N GLY A 16 -2.24 8.25 -4.63
CA GLY A 16 -3.25 7.71 -3.73
C GLY A 16 -2.64 6.71 -2.74
N VAL A 17 -3.06 6.79 -1.49
CA VAL A 17 -2.77 5.79 -0.46
C VAL A 17 -4.09 5.19 -0.02
N VAL A 18 -4.15 3.86 0.00
CA VAL A 18 -5.35 3.12 0.40
C VAL A 18 -5.07 2.23 1.60
N LEU A 19 -6.04 2.18 2.51
CA LEU A 19 -6.08 1.25 3.62
C LEU A 19 -7.22 0.27 3.41
N THR A 20 -6.88 -1.01 3.42
CA THR A 20 -7.85 -2.11 3.36
C THR A 20 -7.79 -2.90 4.66
N PRO A 21 -8.92 -3.12 5.36
CA PRO A 21 -8.90 -3.92 6.58
C PRO A 21 -8.53 -5.37 6.26
N GLU A 22 -7.76 -6.00 7.16
CA GLU A 22 -7.40 -7.41 7.02
C GLU A 22 -8.59 -8.31 7.39
N THR A 23 -8.92 -9.19 6.46
CA THR A 23 -9.84 -10.31 6.58
C THR A 23 -9.19 -11.51 5.93
N LEU A 24 -9.72 -12.73 6.12
CA LEU A 24 -9.18 -13.90 5.43
C LEU A 24 -9.22 -13.74 3.90
N TRP A 25 -10.24 -13.06 3.39
CA TRP A 25 -10.39 -12.76 1.97
C TRP A 25 -9.35 -11.74 1.50
N THR A 26 -9.19 -10.60 2.19
CA THR A 26 -8.22 -9.56 1.77
C THR A 26 -6.78 -10.07 1.93
N ARG A 27 -6.49 -10.85 2.97
CA ARG A 27 -5.18 -11.51 3.15
C ARG A 27 -4.85 -12.42 1.97
N ARG A 28 -5.78 -13.28 1.54
CA ARG A 28 -5.59 -14.14 0.36
C ARG A 28 -5.39 -13.32 -0.92
N ARG A 29 -6.15 -12.25 -1.10
CA ARG A 29 -6.02 -11.34 -2.25
C ARG A 29 -4.63 -10.67 -2.26
N MET A 30 -4.14 -10.17 -1.12
CA MET A 30 -2.81 -9.56 -1.03
C MET A 30 -1.69 -10.56 -1.30
N THR A 31 -1.79 -11.80 -0.81
CA THR A 31 -0.83 -12.86 -1.16
C THR A 31 -0.73 -13.08 -2.66
N ILE A 32 -1.85 -13.09 -3.39
CA ILE A 32 -1.85 -13.30 -4.85
C ILE A 32 -1.31 -12.08 -5.60
N LEU A 33 -1.74 -10.88 -5.22
CA LEU A 33 -1.33 -9.65 -5.91
C LEU A 33 0.13 -9.27 -5.65
N TYR A 34 0.55 -9.36 -4.39
CA TYR A 34 1.81 -8.84 -3.89
C TYR A 34 2.85 -9.91 -3.55
N ASN A 35 2.53 -11.19 -3.77
CA ASN A 35 3.35 -12.35 -3.35
C ASN A 35 3.66 -12.37 -1.84
N SER A 36 2.93 -11.61 -1.03
CA SER A 36 3.12 -11.55 0.42
C SER A 36 1.85 -11.05 1.11
N PRO A 37 1.51 -11.59 2.29
CA PRO A 37 0.48 -11.04 3.16
C PRO A 37 1.03 -10.04 4.18
N ASP A 38 2.31 -9.67 4.15
CA ASP A 38 2.92 -8.81 5.19
C ASP A 38 3.62 -7.57 4.63
N ARG A 39 4.50 -7.72 3.64
CA ARG A 39 5.17 -6.58 3.00
C ARG A 39 5.58 -6.92 1.57
N SER A 40 5.50 -5.94 0.68
CA SER A 40 5.89 -6.11 -0.72
C SER A 40 6.19 -4.79 -1.39
N ALA A 41 7.12 -4.80 -2.33
CA ALA A 41 7.37 -3.73 -3.28
C ALA A 41 7.62 -4.35 -4.64
N LEU A 42 6.68 -4.19 -5.55
CA LEU A 42 6.72 -4.78 -6.89
C LEU A 42 6.38 -3.73 -7.94
N PRO A 43 6.85 -3.88 -9.19
CA PRO A 43 6.38 -3.02 -10.28
C PRO A 43 4.86 -3.05 -10.38
N ALA A 44 4.23 -1.88 -10.48
CA ALA A 44 2.78 -1.73 -10.46
C ALA A 44 2.10 -2.52 -11.59
N GLU A 45 2.76 -2.64 -12.75
CA GLU A 45 2.29 -3.49 -13.86
C GLU A 45 2.20 -4.97 -13.48
N GLN A 46 3.14 -5.50 -12.69
CA GLN A 46 3.09 -6.89 -12.26
C GLN A 46 1.91 -7.14 -11.32
N VAL A 47 1.61 -6.18 -10.44
CA VAL A 47 0.44 -6.25 -9.55
C VAL A 47 -0.84 -6.18 -10.36
N ARG A 48 -0.93 -5.27 -11.34
CA ARG A 48 -2.07 -5.16 -12.27
C ARG A 48 -2.30 -6.47 -13.02
N ALA A 49 -1.26 -7.07 -13.58
CA ALA A 49 -1.35 -8.32 -14.33
C ALA A 49 -1.90 -9.50 -13.51
N ARG A 50 -1.77 -9.48 -12.17
CA ARG A 50 -2.32 -10.50 -11.26
C ARG A 50 -3.76 -10.20 -10.80
N THR A 51 -4.30 -9.03 -11.12
CA THR A 51 -5.67 -8.65 -10.71
C THR A 51 -6.72 -9.66 -11.16
N PRO A 52 -6.67 -10.23 -12.38
CA PRO A 52 -7.65 -11.22 -12.83
C PRO A 52 -7.64 -12.55 -12.04
N SER A 53 -6.50 -12.95 -11.45
CA SER A 53 -6.37 -14.20 -10.69
C SER A 53 -6.66 -14.04 -9.20
N ALA A 54 -6.84 -12.81 -8.73
CA ALA A 54 -7.11 -12.51 -7.34
C ALA A 54 -8.63 -12.58 -7.05
N PRO A 55 -9.06 -13.03 -5.85
CA PRO A 55 -10.48 -13.15 -5.50
C PRO A 55 -11.24 -11.86 -5.80
N ASN A 56 -12.30 -11.92 -6.61
CA ASN A 56 -13.12 -10.75 -6.94
C ASN A 56 -14.20 -10.52 -5.89
N GLY A 57 -14.53 -9.26 -5.62
CA GLY A 57 -15.51 -8.86 -4.60
C GLY A 57 -15.50 -7.36 -4.40
N ASP A 58 -16.67 -6.77 -4.11
CA ASP A 58 -16.77 -5.35 -3.79
C ASP A 58 -16.53 -5.15 -2.29
N TYR A 59 -15.31 -4.74 -1.96
CA TYR A 59 -14.91 -4.32 -0.62
C TYR A 59 -14.61 -2.82 -0.56
N SER A 60 -14.97 -2.09 -1.63
CA SER A 60 -14.61 -0.68 -1.82
C SER A 60 -15.16 0.23 -0.72
N ALA A 61 -16.30 -0.16 -0.13
CA ALA A 61 -16.95 0.49 1.00
C ALA A 61 -16.11 0.47 2.29
N PHE A 62 -15.22 -0.51 2.45
CA PHE A 62 -14.35 -0.64 3.63
C PHE A 62 -12.97 -0.03 3.41
N VAL A 63 -12.64 0.37 2.18
CA VAL A 63 -11.35 0.97 1.84
C VAL A 63 -11.33 2.43 2.26
N ARG A 64 -10.38 2.81 3.12
CA ARG A 64 -10.07 4.23 3.40
C ARG A 64 -9.05 4.72 2.38
N ARG A 65 -9.18 5.99 1.97
CA ARG A 65 -8.31 6.60 0.98
C ARG A 65 -7.81 7.95 1.49
N THR A 66 -6.57 8.25 1.16
CA THR A 66 -5.98 9.58 1.33
C THR A 66 -4.99 9.80 0.19
N THR A 67 -4.38 10.98 0.13
CA THR A 67 -3.34 11.30 -0.85
C THR A 67 -2.05 11.57 -0.10
N CYS A 68 -0.95 11.05 -0.62
CA CYS A 68 0.37 11.35 -0.09
C CYS A 68 0.79 12.77 -0.51
N ASP A 69 1.25 13.57 0.44
CA ASP A 69 1.60 14.98 0.26
C ASP A 69 2.98 15.15 -0.41
N ALA A 70 3.33 16.41 -0.70
CA ALA A 70 4.59 16.75 -1.37
C ALA A 70 5.85 16.42 -0.54
N SER A 71 5.70 16.13 0.76
CA SER A 71 6.79 15.72 1.67
C SER A 71 6.82 14.20 1.88
N ASP A 72 6.14 13.45 1.01
CA ASP A 72 5.98 12.00 1.10
C ASP A 72 5.26 11.53 2.37
N HIS A 73 4.39 12.34 2.96
CA HIS A 73 3.63 11.95 4.15
C HIS A 73 2.16 11.71 3.81
N PHE A 74 1.53 10.83 4.59
CA PHE A 74 0.10 10.62 4.54
C PHE A 74 -0.38 10.32 5.96
N SER A 75 -1.64 10.62 6.24
CA SER A 75 -2.25 10.31 7.52
C SER A 75 -3.67 9.80 7.35
N PHE A 76 -4.06 8.95 8.28
CA PHE A 76 -5.41 8.44 8.45
C PHE A 76 -5.83 8.64 9.90
N GLN A 77 -7.10 8.95 10.11
CA GLN A 77 -7.68 9.15 11.43
C GLN A 77 -8.93 8.28 11.60
N GLY A 78 -9.31 8.02 12.85
CA GLY A 78 -10.51 7.25 13.17
C GLY A 78 -10.49 5.79 12.68
N LEU A 79 -9.30 5.19 12.61
CA LEU A 79 -9.16 3.78 12.24
C LEU A 79 -9.57 2.89 13.42
N ALA A 80 -10.38 1.88 13.14
CA ALA A 80 -10.64 0.82 14.10
C ALA A 80 -9.37 0.05 14.41
N ASN A 81 -9.26 -0.44 15.65
CA ASN A 81 -8.20 -1.36 16.04
C ASN A 81 -8.26 -2.64 15.19
N GLY A 82 -7.09 -3.19 14.88
CA GLY A 82 -6.95 -4.37 14.05
C GLY A 82 -5.87 -4.21 12.99
N ALA A 83 -5.80 -5.20 12.10
CA ALA A 83 -4.80 -5.23 11.06
C ALA A 83 -5.32 -4.64 9.75
N TRP A 84 -4.44 -3.93 9.04
CA TRP A 84 -4.73 -3.18 7.84
C TRP A 84 -3.60 -3.35 6.82
N PHE A 85 -3.95 -3.35 5.54
CA PHE A 85 -3.00 -3.25 4.43
C PHE A 85 -2.94 -1.81 3.95
N VAL A 86 -1.76 -1.18 4.10
CA VAL A 86 -1.43 0.11 3.51
C VAL A 86 -0.85 -0.15 2.13
N ILE A 87 -1.43 0.46 1.11
CA ILE A 87 -0.98 0.31 -0.28
C ILE A 87 -0.83 1.69 -0.90
N THR A 88 0.27 1.91 -1.59
CA THR A 88 0.50 3.10 -2.41
C THR A 88 1.30 2.74 -3.66
N VAL A 89 1.26 3.62 -4.67
CA VAL A 89 2.10 3.51 -5.86
C VAL A 89 3.13 4.62 -5.78
N ALA A 90 4.38 4.24 -5.52
CA ALA A 90 5.49 5.17 -5.50
C ALA A 90 6.07 5.34 -6.90
N LYS A 91 6.36 6.58 -7.27
CA LYS A 91 6.96 6.95 -8.55
C LYS A 91 8.47 7.15 -8.40
N PRO A 92 9.27 6.81 -9.41
CA PRO A 92 10.70 7.06 -9.36
C PRO A 92 11.00 8.57 -9.36
N VAL A 93 11.86 9.00 -8.44
CA VAL A 93 12.40 10.36 -8.41
C VAL A 93 13.34 10.52 -9.59
N GLY A 94 13.08 11.51 -10.45
CA GLY A 94 13.82 11.70 -11.71
C GLY A 94 13.25 10.96 -12.91
N GLY A 95 12.18 10.16 -12.74
CA GLY A 95 11.44 9.53 -13.83
C GLY A 95 12.06 8.24 -14.39
N GLU A 96 13.21 7.80 -13.89
CA GLU A 96 13.86 6.56 -14.33
C GLU A 96 13.37 5.36 -13.50
N GLY A 97 12.70 4.42 -14.15
CA GLY A 97 12.25 3.15 -13.56
C GLY A 97 10.73 2.95 -13.61
N PRO A 98 10.23 1.76 -13.24
CA PRO A 98 8.79 1.52 -13.17
C PRO A 98 8.19 2.15 -11.93
N ASP A 99 6.91 2.51 -12.00
CA ASP A 99 6.09 2.76 -10.81
C ASP A 99 6.08 1.51 -9.92
N MET A 100 6.24 1.70 -8.61
CA MET A 100 6.31 0.62 -7.63
C MET A 100 5.06 0.60 -6.77
N ALA A 101 4.29 -0.49 -6.86
CA ALA A 101 3.21 -0.76 -5.94
C ALA A 101 3.81 -1.31 -4.63
N ILE A 102 3.69 -0.54 -3.57
CA ILE A 102 4.20 -0.87 -2.25
C ILE A 102 3.02 -1.22 -1.35
N MET A 103 3.12 -2.35 -0.66
CA MET A 103 2.11 -2.83 0.28
C MET A 103 2.78 -3.20 1.61
N ARG A 104 2.16 -2.80 2.71
CA ARG A 104 2.55 -3.23 4.05
C ARG A 104 1.35 -3.48 4.94
N ARG A 105 1.39 -4.61 5.64
CA ARG A 105 0.49 -4.92 6.74
C ARG A 105 0.93 -4.16 7.98
N VAL A 106 -0.01 -3.49 8.62
CA VAL A 106 0.18 -2.81 9.90
C VAL A 106 -0.92 -3.17 10.86
N GLU A 107 -0.61 -3.10 12.15
CA GLU A 107 -1.58 -3.37 13.20
C GLU A 107 -1.79 -2.11 14.02
N ILE A 108 -3.04 -1.62 14.00
CA ILE A 108 -3.46 -0.45 14.75
C ILE A 108 -3.90 -0.94 16.13
N ARG A 109 -3.21 -0.47 17.17
CA ARG A 109 -3.52 -0.76 18.57
C ARG A 109 -3.66 0.55 19.36
N ALA A 110 -4.78 0.69 20.06
CA ALA A 110 -5.01 1.71 21.07
C ALA A 110 -4.76 3.16 20.59
N GLY A 111 -5.10 3.46 19.33
CA GLY A 111 -5.01 4.82 18.78
C GLY A 111 -3.58 5.38 18.66
N LYS A 112 -2.54 4.56 18.79
CA LYS A 112 -1.16 5.04 18.63
C LYS A 112 -0.85 5.34 17.15
N PRO A 113 -0.19 6.47 16.84
CA PRO A 113 0.34 6.72 15.51
C PRO A 113 1.31 5.60 15.13
N VAL A 114 1.09 4.96 13.98
CA VAL A 114 2.05 4.01 13.42
C VAL A 114 2.87 4.76 12.37
N ALA A 115 4.12 5.05 12.71
CA ALA A 115 5.09 5.51 11.72
C ALA A 115 5.52 4.31 10.88
N ILE A 116 5.35 4.44 9.56
CA ILE A 116 5.66 3.37 8.63
C ILE A 116 6.63 3.93 7.60
N GLU A 117 7.81 3.32 7.53
CA GLU A 117 8.68 3.44 6.37
C GLU A 117 8.31 2.29 5.43
N LEU A 118 7.77 2.57 4.24
CA LEU A 118 7.55 1.53 3.24
C LEU A 118 8.78 1.40 2.34
#